data_AF-A0A350BS30-F1
#
_entry.id   AF-A0A350BS30-F1
#
_cell.length_a   1.000
_cell.length_b   1.000
_cell.length_c   1.000
_cell.angle_alpha   90.00
_cell.angle_beta   90.00
_cell.angle_gamma   90.00
#
_symmetry.space_group_name_H-M   'P 1'
#
loop_
_entity.id
_entity.type
_entity.pdbx_description
1 polymer ?
#
loop_
_entity_poly.entity_id
_entity_poly.type
_entity_poly.pdbx_seq_one_letter_code
_entity_poly.pdbx_strand_id
1 'polypeptide(L)'
;MKRIITFLLTVSVTLLSWAQSPLTSGYFNYHLIDRLEILNGGMSQDLFTGVKPYNRLAVGKDIANNGQHLIEDKHSTVDEFNLRYLQLDNYLFNSENAKDLKRKPLLKNFFPIESNLYMVDEERFKMSINPVLGFSGGKDKYDSITTYRNSRGVELQGTIGNKVGFYSYALENQVRFPNYLRERYANDVNVTGTTLAKSYKNDARDFFNVAGYITASPIEEITLQFGHDKNFIGNGHRSLILSDVATPNTFFKINTKVWKINYTNLYSVHTDYQGYKGKDATARKYSALHHLSINLGENFTLGLFENVIFDRNDTTESGGYEIDYLNPIIFYRAVEHGLESSDNVMLGIDWKWNLPIRLQFYGQLIFDEFVKKEFFSQSSSWVNKWGYQAGLKYLNIANVHNLDAQVEVNQVRPHVYRHYGSSQNWIHYNQSLAHPLGANFREYLTILKYQPINRLNLGLLYSYSVQGIDSSRTGINYGGDITRGTDDLSNKENVYLFQGIENRVTVISFNASYMLWQNLFIDAGIYFRNQSNTILMADKTNQIFRLGLRLNLANMEYDL
;
A
#
# COMPACT_ATOMS: atom_id res chain seq x y z
N MET A 1 -50.73 0.66 7.58
CA MET A 1 -49.28 0.68 7.25
C MET A 1 -48.69 2.11 7.12
N LYS A 2 -49.14 3.10 7.92
CA LYS A 2 -48.56 4.46 7.94
C LYS A 2 -47.96 4.86 9.30
N ARG A 3 -47.85 3.90 10.24
CA ARG A 3 -47.31 4.12 11.60
C ARG A 3 -45.99 3.40 11.90
N ILE A 4 -45.44 2.64 10.95
CA ILE A 4 -44.13 1.98 11.10
C ILE A 4 -42.99 2.83 10.50
N ILE A 5 -43.29 3.67 9.50
CA ILE A 5 -42.29 4.55 8.86
C ILE A 5 -41.93 5.76 9.75
N THR A 6 -42.80 6.16 10.67
CA THR A 6 -42.51 7.25 11.61
C THR A 6 -41.72 6.79 12.84
N PHE A 7 -41.65 5.49 13.12
CA PHE A 7 -40.88 4.95 14.27
C PHE A 7 -39.39 4.74 13.92
N LEU A 8 -39.05 4.62 12.63
CA LEU A 8 -37.66 4.54 12.16
C LEU A 8 -36.97 5.92 12.02
N LEU A 9 -37.71 7.02 12.19
CA LEU A 9 -37.20 8.40 12.08
C LEU A 9 -37.02 9.11 13.44
N THR A 10 -37.35 8.45 14.56
CA THR A 10 -37.25 8.98 15.94
C THR A 10 -36.48 8.06 16.88
N VAL A 11 -35.58 7.24 16.33
CA VAL A 11 -34.40 6.79 17.09
C VAL A 11 -33.24 7.69 16.70
N SER A 12 -33.39 8.98 17.01
CA SER A 12 -32.25 9.85 17.26
C SER A 12 -31.63 9.41 18.58
N VAL A 13 -30.99 8.23 18.56
CA VAL A 13 -29.89 7.95 19.47
C VAL A 13 -28.96 9.13 19.22
N THR A 14 -28.78 9.96 20.25
CA THR A 14 -27.62 10.82 20.34
C THR A 14 -26.43 9.89 20.27
N LEU A 15 -26.01 9.54 19.05
CA LEU A 15 -24.78 8.82 18.81
C LEU A 15 -23.72 9.78 19.30
N LEU A 16 -23.28 9.53 20.53
CA LEU A 16 -22.04 10.04 21.10
C LEU A 16 -20.93 9.46 20.24
N SER A 17 -20.81 10.01 19.03
CA SER A 17 -19.70 9.78 18.13
C SER A 17 -18.50 10.50 18.72
N TRP A 18 -17.39 9.79 18.73
CA TRP A 18 -16.15 10.24 19.33
C TRP A 18 -15.34 11.10 18.36
N ALA A 19 -14.27 11.72 18.88
CA ALA A 19 -13.37 12.51 18.07
C ALA A 19 -12.76 11.67 16.93
N GLN A 20 -12.70 12.20 15.70
CA GLN A 20 -12.23 11.51 14.50
C GLN A 20 -11.24 12.35 13.70
N SER A 21 -10.48 11.68 12.82
CA SER A 21 -9.60 12.31 11.83
C SER A 21 -9.59 11.51 10.52
N PRO A 22 -9.13 12.14 9.43
CA PRO A 22 -8.69 11.41 8.25
C PRO A 22 -7.51 10.48 8.58
N LEU A 23 -7.15 9.66 7.59
CA LEU A 23 -5.96 8.83 7.62
C LEU A 23 -4.75 9.60 7.06
N THR A 24 -3.56 9.06 7.29
CA THR A 24 -2.30 9.53 6.68
C THR A 24 -2.38 9.46 5.15
N SER A 25 -1.79 10.44 4.46
CA SER A 25 -1.82 10.51 3.00
C SER A 25 -0.60 9.85 2.34
N GLY A 26 -0.60 9.78 1.00
CA GLY A 26 0.40 9.04 0.23
C GLY A 26 1.84 9.54 0.32
N TYR A 27 2.12 10.73 0.86
CA TYR A 27 3.49 11.21 1.14
C TYR A 27 3.91 11.04 2.60
N PHE A 28 3.03 10.49 3.44
CA PHE A 28 3.33 10.28 4.85
C PHE A 28 4.54 9.35 5.02
N ASN A 29 5.43 9.71 5.94
CA ASN A 29 6.67 8.96 6.15
C ASN A 29 6.46 7.82 7.16
N TYR A 30 5.90 6.70 6.69
CA TYR A 30 5.67 5.50 7.51
C TYR A 30 6.93 4.97 8.19
N HIS A 31 8.10 5.15 7.58
CA HIS A 31 9.39 4.72 8.15
C HIS A 31 9.65 5.37 9.51
N LEU A 32 9.28 6.64 9.69
CA LEU A 32 9.52 7.32 10.96
C LEU A 32 8.68 6.69 12.08
N ILE A 33 7.42 6.36 11.82
CA ILE A 33 6.55 5.70 12.82
C ILE A 33 7.05 4.30 13.15
N ASP A 34 7.39 3.50 12.12
CA ASP A 34 8.01 2.19 12.32
C ASP A 34 9.30 2.31 13.16
N ARG A 35 10.11 3.35 12.90
CA ARG A 35 11.34 3.64 13.65
C ARG A 35 11.04 3.97 15.11
N LEU A 36 10.05 4.83 15.39
CA LEU A 36 9.63 5.15 16.75
C LEU A 36 9.26 3.88 17.52
N GLU A 37 8.43 3.03 16.93
CA GLU A 37 7.98 1.79 17.57
C GLU A 37 9.14 0.83 17.89
N ILE A 38 10.05 0.61 16.93
CA ILE A 38 11.17 -0.33 17.11
C ILE A 38 12.18 0.20 18.15
N LEU A 39 12.46 1.51 18.15
CA LEU A 39 13.41 2.10 19.12
C LEU A 39 12.89 2.01 20.55
N ASN A 40 11.58 2.15 20.75
CA ASN A 40 10.96 2.01 22.07
C ASN A 40 10.90 0.55 22.57
N GLY A 41 11.20 -0.44 21.72
CA GLY A 41 11.28 -1.84 22.11
C GLY A 41 9.94 -2.51 22.45
N GLY A 42 8.83 -1.79 22.34
CA GLY A 42 7.47 -2.24 22.66
C GLY A 42 6.47 -1.83 21.58
N MET A 43 5.33 -2.52 21.52
CA MET A 43 4.28 -2.24 20.55
C MET A 43 3.35 -1.14 21.04
N SER A 44 2.97 -0.23 20.13
CA SER A 44 1.88 0.69 20.38
C SER A 44 0.57 -0.07 20.54
N GLN A 45 -0.17 0.20 21.62
CA GLN A 45 -1.57 -0.22 21.72
C GLN A 45 -2.48 0.71 20.92
N ASP A 46 -1.98 1.90 20.59
CA ASP A 46 -2.74 2.88 19.83
C ASP A 46 -2.71 2.62 18.34
N LEU A 47 -1.60 2.08 17.85
CA LEU A 47 -1.32 1.93 16.43
C LEU A 47 -0.83 0.53 16.06
N PHE A 48 -1.57 -0.13 15.15
CA PHE A 48 -1.13 -1.39 14.53
C PHE A 48 -0.39 -1.05 13.22
N THR A 49 0.93 -0.91 13.27
CA THR A 49 1.75 -0.44 12.14
C THR A 49 1.71 -1.34 10.90
N GLY A 50 1.24 -2.58 11.05
CA GLY A 50 1.00 -3.52 9.96
C GLY A 50 -0.23 -3.20 9.09
N VAL A 51 -1.12 -2.29 9.51
CA VAL A 51 -2.34 -1.94 8.76
C VAL A 51 -2.30 -0.46 8.39
N LYS A 52 -2.19 -0.16 7.09
CA LYS A 52 -2.05 1.19 6.53
C LYS A 52 -3.20 1.53 5.58
N PRO A 53 -3.56 2.82 5.42
CA PRO A 53 -2.97 4.01 6.06
C PRO A 53 -3.41 4.18 7.52
N TYR A 54 -2.64 4.95 8.31
CA TYR A 54 -2.87 5.13 9.75
C TYR A 54 -3.90 6.22 10.04
N ASN A 55 -4.67 6.07 11.10
CA ASN A 55 -5.53 7.13 11.61
C ASN A 55 -4.67 8.26 12.21
N ARG A 56 -4.88 9.51 11.78
CA ARG A 56 -4.07 10.65 12.24
C ARG A 56 -4.21 10.95 13.74
N LEU A 57 -5.35 10.72 14.37
CA LEU A 57 -5.46 10.81 15.84
C LEU A 57 -4.64 9.71 16.53
N ALA A 58 -4.66 8.49 16.01
CA ALA A 58 -3.84 7.40 16.55
C ALA A 58 -2.34 7.70 16.42
N VAL A 59 -1.91 8.28 15.29
CA VAL A 59 -0.52 8.77 15.11
C VAL A 59 -0.20 9.87 16.13
N GLY A 60 -1.12 10.82 16.37
CA GLY A 60 -0.93 11.88 17.36
C GLY A 60 -0.77 11.34 18.79
N LYS A 61 -1.62 10.39 19.18
CA LYS A 61 -1.52 9.67 20.48
C LYS A 61 -0.20 8.92 20.60
N ASP A 62 0.19 8.19 19.56
CA ASP A 62 1.44 7.42 19.53
C ASP A 62 2.67 8.33 19.68
N ILE A 63 2.72 9.44 18.95
CA ILE A 63 3.77 10.45 19.07
C ILE A 63 3.83 11.04 20.49
N ALA A 64 2.68 11.34 21.10
CA ALA A 64 2.63 11.91 22.44
C ALA A 64 3.08 10.92 23.52
N ASN A 65 2.63 9.67 23.43
CA ASN A 65 2.90 8.64 24.42
C ASN A 65 4.30 8.05 24.28
N ASN A 66 4.76 7.83 23.05
CA ASN A 66 5.96 7.05 22.74
C ASN A 66 7.10 7.90 22.16
N GLY A 67 6.84 9.14 21.71
CA GLY A 67 7.87 10.00 21.15
C GLY A 67 8.77 10.66 22.21
N GLN A 68 8.27 10.87 23.42
CA GLN A 68 8.99 11.60 24.48
C GLN A 68 10.21 10.84 25.00
N HIS A 69 10.12 9.51 25.13
CA HIS A 69 11.23 8.65 25.54
C HIS A 69 12.46 8.81 24.64
N LEU A 70 12.25 9.03 23.34
CA LEU A 70 13.36 9.22 22.40
C LEU A 70 14.14 10.53 22.61
N ILE A 71 13.46 11.56 23.10
CA ILE A 71 14.08 12.84 23.46
C ILE A 71 14.87 12.67 24.77
N GLU A 72 14.29 11.97 25.75
CA GLU A 72 14.89 11.78 27.07
C GLU A 72 16.15 10.90 27.03
N ASP A 73 16.14 9.86 26.18
CA ASP A 73 17.27 8.94 25.99
C ASP A 73 18.35 9.47 25.03
N LYS A 74 18.23 10.74 24.56
CA LYS A 74 19.19 11.45 23.71
C LYS A 74 19.59 10.71 22.43
N HIS A 75 18.63 10.07 21.75
CA HIS A 75 18.92 9.21 20.60
C HIS A 75 19.59 9.92 19.42
N SER A 76 19.25 11.19 19.11
CA SER A 76 20.04 12.11 18.26
C SER A 76 19.28 13.42 18.01
N THR A 77 19.96 14.50 17.60
CA THR A 77 19.32 15.74 17.12
C THR A 77 18.46 15.52 15.86
N VAL A 78 18.74 14.45 15.11
CA VAL A 78 18.00 14.08 13.91
C VAL A 78 16.68 13.40 14.28
N ASP A 79 16.67 12.55 15.32
CA ASP A 79 15.45 11.94 15.85
C ASP A 79 14.51 13.00 16.47
N GLU A 80 15.05 13.98 17.19
CA GLU A 80 14.27 15.15 17.66
C GLU A 80 13.64 15.91 16.49
N PHE A 81 14.41 16.12 15.41
CA PHE A 81 13.90 16.75 14.21
C PHE A 81 12.78 15.94 13.55
N ASN A 82 12.94 14.62 13.45
CA ASN A 82 11.96 13.72 12.86
C ASN A 82 10.66 13.67 13.67
N LEU A 83 10.76 13.70 15.00
CA LEU A 83 9.60 13.79 15.88
C LEU A 83 8.85 15.10 15.64
N ARG A 84 9.58 16.22 15.58
CA ARG A 84 8.99 17.53 15.25
C ARG A 84 8.36 17.55 13.86
N TYR A 85 8.98 16.90 12.88
CA TYR A 85 8.43 16.75 11.53
C TYR A 85 7.08 16.03 11.56
N LEU A 86 6.96 14.92 12.31
CA LEU A 86 5.71 14.18 12.46
C LEU A 86 4.64 15.00 13.21
N GLN A 87 5.04 15.74 14.24
CA GLN A 87 4.14 16.63 14.97
C GLN A 87 3.59 17.75 14.07
N LEU A 88 4.42 18.32 13.18
CA LEU A 88 4.01 19.32 12.18
C LEU A 88 3.06 18.72 11.14
N ASP A 89 3.41 17.57 10.55
CA ASP A 89 2.57 16.90 9.56
C ASP A 89 1.19 16.53 10.12
N ASN A 90 1.13 16.26 11.43
CA ASN A 90 -0.08 15.85 12.13
C ASN A 90 -0.73 16.96 12.98
N TYR A 91 -0.38 18.23 12.75
CA TYR A 91 -0.71 19.36 13.63
C TYR A 91 -2.19 19.44 14.05
N LEU A 92 -3.14 19.31 13.11
CA LEU A 92 -4.59 19.43 13.39
C LEU A 92 -5.14 18.33 14.33
N PHE A 93 -4.41 17.21 14.43
CA PHE A 93 -4.81 15.99 15.12
C PHE A 93 -3.86 15.64 16.28
N ASN A 94 -3.00 16.60 16.67
CA ASN A 94 -2.06 16.48 17.77
C ASN A 94 -2.37 17.59 18.80
N SER A 95 -3.21 17.29 19.79
CA SER A 95 -3.92 18.31 20.59
C SER A 95 -3.09 18.99 21.70
N GLU A 96 -1.97 18.40 22.14
CA GLU A 96 -1.24 18.89 23.32
C GLU A 96 0.15 19.46 22.99
N ASN A 97 0.90 18.83 22.08
CA ASN A 97 2.31 19.18 21.82
C ASN A 97 2.55 20.10 20.61
N ALA A 98 1.52 20.36 19.79
CA ALA A 98 1.70 21.10 18.53
C ALA A 98 1.61 22.63 18.68
N LYS A 99 1.09 23.15 19.81
CA LYS A 99 0.80 24.59 19.98
C LYS A 99 2.05 25.48 19.92
N ASP A 100 3.19 24.95 20.34
CA ASP A 100 4.49 25.66 20.32
C ASP A 100 5.17 25.64 18.94
N LEU A 101 4.59 24.93 17.97
CA LEU A 101 5.14 24.79 16.61
C LEU A 101 4.63 25.90 15.66
N LYS A 102 3.76 26.80 16.13
CA LYS A 102 3.26 27.94 15.35
C LYS A 102 4.40 28.89 14.95
N ARG A 103 4.33 29.43 13.74
CA ARG A 103 5.23 30.49 13.24
C ARG A 103 4.44 31.69 12.77
N LYS A 104 5.13 32.82 12.53
CA LYS A 104 4.51 33.99 11.87
C LYS A 104 4.08 33.58 10.45
N PRO A 105 2.79 33.74 10.08
CA PRO A 105 2.31 33.39 8.75
C PRO A 105 3.06 34.12 7.64
N LEU A 106 3.20 33.47 6.47
CA LEU A 106 3.64 34.12 5.25
C LEU A 106 2.45 34.81 4.59
N LEU A 107 2.61 36.05 4.14
CA LEU A 107 1.55 36.79 3.43
C LEU A 107 0.19 36.81 4.18
N LYS A 108 0.24 37.05 5.50
CA LYS A 108 -0.89 37.15 6.47
C LYS A 108 -1.69 35.86 6.71
N ASN A 109 -2.13 35.18 5.65
CA ASN A 109 -3.07 34.06 5.74
C ASN A 109 -2.51 32.72 5.22
N PHE A 110 -1.34 32.73 4.58
CA PHE A 110 -0.73 31.53 4.03
C PHE A 110 0.35 30.98 4.96
N PHE A 111 0.47 29.66 5.00
CA PHE A 111 1.42 28.97 5.88
C PHE A 111 1.35 29.44 7.34
N PRO A 112 0.18 29.41 8.00
CA PRO A 112 0.09 29.66 9.44
C PRO A 112 0.94 28.67 10.26
N ILE A 113 1.17 27.49 9.68
CA ILE A 113 2.17 26.50 10.09
C ILE A 113 2.92 26.00 8.85
N GLU A 114 4.13 25.48 9.01
CA GLU A 114 4.99 25.11 7.88
C GLU A 114 4.36 24.04 6.98
N SER A 115 3.59 23.11 7.53
CA SER A 115 2.96 21.99 6.83
C SER A 115 1.70 22.34 6.04
N ASN A 116 1.10 23.52 6.24
CA ASN A 116 -0.26 23.81 5.74
C ASN A 116 -0.30 25.14 4.99
N LEU A 117 -0.58 25.13 3.69
CA LEU A 117 -0.75 26.36 2.90
C LEU A 117 -1.90 27.22 3.46
N TYR A 118 -3.06 26.62 3.72
CA TYR A 118 -4.17 27.29 4.38
C TYR A 118 -4.84 26.33 5.36
N MET A 119 -5.32 26.88 6.48
CA MET A 119 -5.81 26.09 7.59
C MET A 119 -6.98 26.79 8.28
N VAL A 120 -7.97 26.01 8.68
CA VAL A 120 -9.04 26.39 9.60
C VAL A 120 -8.95 25.47 10.80
N ASP A 121 -8.94 26.04 12.00
CA ASP A 121 -8.82 25.32 13.28
C ASP A 121 -9.86 25.86 14.26
N GLU A 122 -11.13 25.64 13.92
CA GLU A 122 -12.28 26.01 14.75
C GLU A 122 -12.76 24.79 15.54
N GLU A 123 -13.39 25.03 16.70
CA GLU A 123 -13.84 23.99 17.62
C GLU A 123 -14.68 22.88 16.94
N ARG A 124 -15.53 23.27 15.98
CA ARG A 124 -16.43 22.37 15.26
C ARG A 124 -16.08 22.16 13.79
N PHE A 125 -15.00 22.75 13.30
CA PHE A 125 -14.58 22.58 11.92
C PHE A 125 -13.07 22.79 11.78
N LYS A 126 -12.37 21.71 11.42
CA LYS A 126 -10.94 21.75 11.11
C LYS A 126 -10.73 21.42 9.66
N MET A 127 -9.82 22.13 9.01
CA MET A 127 -9.48 21.89 7.61
C MET A 127 -8.05 22.32 7.32
N SER A 128 -7.39 21.56 6.46
CA SER A 128 -6.14 21.90 5.82
C SER A 128 -6.29 21.75 4.32
N ILE A 129 -5.66 22.65 3.57
CA ILE A 129 -5.50 22.54 2.13
C ILE A 129 -4.05 22.78 1.77
N ASN A 130 -3.51 21.91 0.91
CA ASN A 130 -2.11 21.89 0.52
C ASN A 130 -1.98 21.67 -0.99
N PRO A 131 -1.05 22.39 -1.66
CA PRO A 131 -0.70 22.08 -3.04
C PRO A 131 0.15 20.80 -3.07
N VAL A 132 -0.05 20.00 -4.10
CA VAL A 132 0.72 18.78 -4.37
C VAL A 132 1.43 18.98 -5.70
N LEU A 133 2.76 19.13 -5.67
CA LEU A 133 3.55 19.47 -6.85
C LEU A 133 4.74 18.53 -7.00
N GLY A 134 5.07 18.16 -8.23
CA GLY A 134 6.23 17.33 -8.53
C GLY A 134 6.78 17.61 -9.91
N PHE A 135 8.03 18.06 -9.97
CA PHE A 135 8.74 18.32 -11.21
C PHE A 135 10.04 17.54 -11.19
N SER A 136 10.27 16.68 -12.17
CA SER A 136 11.57 16.02 -12.31
C SER A 136 11.93 15.82 -13.76
N GLY A 137 13.23 15.80 -14.02
CA GLY A 137 13.81 15.47 -15.31
C GLY A 137 14.91 14.44 -15.14
N GLY A 138 15.05 13.56 -16.12
CA GLY A 138 16.09 12.55 -16.10
C GLY A 138 16.56 12.16 -17.50
N LYS A 139 17.72 11.52 -17.53
CA LYS A 139 18.33 11.00 -18.75
C LYS A 139 18.80 9.57 -18.49
N ASP A 140 18.34 8.66 -19.33
CA ASP A 140 18.92 7.33 -19.42
C ASP A 140 20.07 7.36 -20.43
N LYS A 141 21.21 6.77 -20.06
CA LYS A 141 22.37 6.61 -20.93
C LYS A 141 22.05 5.80 -22.19
N TYR A 142 21.14 4.83 -22.09
CA TYR A 142 20.80 3.89 -23.16
C TYR A 142 19.49 4.23 -23.89
N ASP A 143 18.91 5.41 -23.62
CA ASP A 143 17.70 5.90 -24.28
C ASP A 143 17.96 7.28 -24.90
N SER A 144 17.58 7.49 -26.17
CA SER A 144 17.71 8.79 -26.83
C SER A 144 16.75 9.82 -26.23
N ILE A 145 15.63 9.37 -25.64
CA ILE A 145 14.58 10.21 -25.08
C ILE A 145 14.82 10.48 -23.58
N THR A 146 14.54 11.69 -23.12
CA THR A 146 14.63 12.07 -21.70
C THR A 146 13.38 11.68 -20.92
N THR A 147 13.53 11.30 -19.65
CA THR A 147 12.39 11.09 -18.75
C THR A 147 12.00 12.41 -18.09
N TYR A 148 10.72 12.57 -17.75
CA TYR A 148 10.27 13.69 -16.94
C TYR A 148 8.99 13.36 -16.19
N ARG A 149 8.72 14.14 -15.13
CA ARG A 149 7.46 14.18 -14.42
C ARG A 149 7.03 15.63 -14.23
N ASN A 150 5.77 15.91 -14.51
CA ASN A 150 5.09 17.15 -14.15
C ASN A 150 3.77 16.77 -13.49
N SER A 151 3.70 16.93 -12.18
CA SER A 151 2.58 16.56 -11.34
C SER A 151 2.03 17.78 -10.62
N ARG A 152 0.73 18.00 -10.70
CA ARG A 152 0.05 19.18 -10.14
C ARG A 152 -1.28 18.78 -9.52
N GLY A 153 -1.52 19.20 -8.29
CA GLY A 153 -2.65 18.73 -7.54
C GLY A 153 -2.90 19.50 -6.26
N VAL A 154 -3.89 19.00 -5.53
CA VAL A 154 -4.33 19.55 -4.25
C VAL A 154 -4.71 18.41 -3.32
N GLU A 155 -4.36 18.58 -2.05
CA GLU A 155 -4.80 17.75 -0.95
C GLU A 155 -5.64 18.61 -0.01
N LEU A 156 -6.75 18.06 0.46
CA LEU A 156 -7.65 18.66 1.42
C LEU A 156 -8.02 17.61 2.47
N GLN A 157 -7.91 17.98 3.74
CA GLN A 157 -8.19 17.07 4.85
C GLN A 157 -8.71 17.83 6.07
N GLY A 158 -9.55 17.19 6.89
CA GLY A 158 -10.14 17.89 8.02
C GLY A 158 -11.19 17.09 8.78
N THR A 159 -11.89 17.77 9.68
CA THR A 159 -12.97 17.20 10.49
C THR A 159 -14.16 18.14 10.63
N ILE A 160 -15.36 17.55 10.73
CA ILE A 160 -16.62 18.25 10.97
C ILE A 160 -17.17 17.80 12.32
N GLY A 161 -17.43 18.77 13.20
CA GLY A 161 -17.93 18.56 14.56
C GLY A 161 -17.04 17.67 15.42
N ASN A 162 -15.75 17.55 15.07
CA ASN A 162 -14.82 16.52 15.55
C ASN A 162 -15.28 15.08 15.35
N LYS A 163 -16.41 14.80 14.68
CA LYS A 163 -17.03 13.47 14.62
C LYS A 163 -16.85 12.77 13.28
N VAL A 164 -16.74 13.56 12.22
CA VAL A 164 -16.56 13.05 10.86
C VAL A 164 -15.25 13.58 10.32
N GLY A 165 -14.32 12.69 10.00
CA GLY A 165 -13.12 13.03 9.24
C GLY A 165 -13.42 13.03 7.75
N PHE A 166 -12.77 13.90 7.00
CA PHE A 166 -12.85 13.92 5.53
C PHE A 166 -11.46 14.10 4.92
N TYR A 167 -11.30 13.52 3.74
CA TYR A 167 -10.09 13.62 2.93
C TYR A 167 -10.46 13.70 1.45
N SER A 168 -9.71 14.50 0.70
CA SER A 168 -9.80 14.58 -0.75
C SER A 168 -8.43 14.90 -1.34
N TYR A 169 -8.12 14.24 -2.44
CA TYR A 169 -6.86 14.38 -3.15
C TYR A 169 -7.11 14.28 -4.65
N ALA A 170 -6.51 15.18 -5.41
CA ALA A 170 -6.52 15.14 -6.87
C ALA A 170 -5.15 15.54 -7.40
N LEU A 171 -4.58 14.69 -8.27
CA LEU A 171 -3.30 14.91 -8.91
C LEU A 171 -3.40 14.61 -10.40
N GLU A 172 -3.08 15.60 -11.23
CA GLU A 172 -2.79 15.40 -12.65
C GLU A 172 -1.29 15.11 -12.82
N ASN A 173 -0.96 14.19 -13.72
CA ASN A 173 0.41 13.78 -13.98
C ASN A 173 0.67 13.72 -15.47
N GLN A 174 1.75 14.36 -15.91
CA GLN A 174 2.36 14.16 -17.22
C GLN A 174 3.72 13.53 -17.01
N VAL A 175 3.89 12.28 -17.42
CA VAL A 175 5.11 11.51 -17.16
C VAL A 175 5.62 10.87 -18.42
N ARG A 176 6.90 11.09 -18.71
CA ARG A 176 7.63 10.25 -19.67
C ARG A 176 8.48 9.25 -18.91
N PHE A 177 8.04 8.00 -18.93
CA PHE A 177 8.69 6.90 -18.22
C PHE A 177 9.99 6.45 -18.91
N PRO A 178 10.89 5.76 -18.21
CA PRO A 178 12.00 5.01 -18.82
C PRO A 178 11.51 3.97 -19.83
N ASN A 179 12.35 3.59 -20.80
CA ASN A 179 11.94 2.72 -21.91
C ASN A 179 11.31 1.38 -21.46
N TYR A 180 11.81 0.73 -20.40
CA TYR A 180 11.28 -0.55 -19.93
C TYR A 180 9.85 -0.45 -19.41
N LEU A 181 9.49 0.69 -18.81
CA LEU A 181 8.11 0.97 -18.42
C LEU A 181 7.27 1.43 -19.62
N ARG A 182 7.83 2.21 -20.55
CA ARG A 182 7.11 2.57 -21.79
C ARG A 182 6.72 1.34 -22.59
N GLU A 183 7.60 0.36 -22.69
CA GLU A 183 7.33 -0.92 -23.36
C GLU A 183 6.29 -1.75 -22.60
N ARG A 184 6.41 -1.84 -21.27
CA ARG A 184 5.39 -2.50 -20.43
C ARG A 184 4.01 -1.88 -20.65
N TYR A 185 3.94 -0.55 -20.65
CA TYR A 185 2.69 0.19 -20.80
C TYR A 185 2.28 0.40 -22.26
N ALA A 186 3.01 -0.11 -23.25
CA ALA A 186 2.74 0.22 -24.67
C ALA A 186 1.33 -0.24 -25.09
N ASN A 187 0.92 -1.41 -24.61
CA ASN A 187 -0.37 -2.04 -24.92
C ASN A 187 -1.39 -1.93 -23.78
N ASP A 188 -1.00 -1.38 -22.65
CA ASP A 188 -1.89 -1.17 -21.51
C ASP A 188 -2.44 0.26 -21.54
N VAL A 189 -3.72 0.42 -21.23
CA VAL A 189 -4.35 1.75 -21.10
C VAL A 189 -4.09 2.39 -19.75
N ASN A 190 -3.45 1.67 -18.84
CA ASN A 190 -3.10 2.16 -17.52
C ASN A 190 -1.59 2.13 -17.36
N VAL A 191 -1.14 2.94 -16.40
CA VAL A 191 0.19 2.80 -15.81
C VAL A 191 0.01 2.34 -14.38
N THR A 192 1.06 1.81 -13.77
CA THR A 192 0.96 1.32 -12.39
C THR A 192 0.50 2.44 -11.46
N GLY A 193 -0.47 2.14 -10.59
CA GLY A 193 -1.06 3.06 -9.64
C GLY A 193 -2.16 3.97 -10.17
N THR A 194 -2.60 3.85 -11.44
CA THR A 194 -3.75 4.62 -11.99
C THR A 194 -4.78 3.74 -12.69
N THR A 195 -6.01 4.26 -12.84
CA THR A 195 -7.11 3.60 -13.53
C THR A 195 -6.97 3.70 -15.05
N LEU A 196 -6.75 4.90 -15.58
CA LEU A 196 -6.62 5.18 -17.01
C LEU A 196 -5.53 6.23 -17.26
N ALA A 197 -4.68 5.94 -18.25
CA ALA A 197 -3.63 6.82 -18.74
C ALA A 197 -3.77 7.06 -20.24
N LYS A 198 -3.83 8.33 -20.63
CA LYS A 198 -3.89 8.75 -22.03
C LYS A 198 -2.48 8.91 -22.57
N SER A 199 -2.30 8.61 -23.86
CA SER A 199 -1.06 8.97 -24.56
C SER A 199 -0.90 10.49 -24.57
N TYR A 200 0.33 10.94 -24.31
CA TYR A 200 0.73 12.34 -24.34
C TYR A 200 2.02 12.49 -25.13
N LYS A 201 2.22 13.65 -25.76
CA LYS A 201 3.34 14.02 -26.64
C LYS A 201 4.65 13.26 -26.38
N ASN A 202 5.27 12.73 -27.44
CA ASN A 202 6.59 12.07 -27.40
C ASN A 202 6.65 10.93 -26.37
N ASP A 203 5.79 9.92 -26.52
CA ASP A 203 5.72 8.71 -25.66
C ASP A 203 5.56 8.97 -24.15
N ALA A 204 4.95 10.10 -23.79
CA ALA A 204 4.55 10.39 -22.42
C ALA A 204 3.13 9.86 -22.14
N ARG A 205 2.75 9.85 -20.88
CA ARG A 205 1.42 9.50 -20.39
C ARG A 205 0.84 10.64 -19.58
N ASP A 206 -0.44 10.92 -19.78
CA ASP A 206 -1.24 11.88 -19.03
C ASP A 206 -2.33 11.11 -18.25
N PHE A 207 -2.35 11.26 -16.93
CA PHE A 207 -3.26 10.51 -16.06
C PHE A 207 -3.57 11.25 -14.77
N PHE A 208 -4.71 10.89 -14.19
CA PHE A 208 -5.16 11.40 -12.90
C PHE A 208 -5.01 10.35 -11.81
N ASN A 209 -4.69 10.81 -10.61
CA ASN A 209 -4.87 10.06 -9.39
C ASN A 209 -5.79 10.85 -8.48
N VAL A 210 -6.87 10.21 -8.05
CA VAL A 210 -7.84 10.78 -7.12
C VAL A 210 -8.01 9.86 -5.94
N ALA A 211 -8.20 10.45 -4.76
CA ALA A 211 -8.60 9.73 -3.58
C ALA A 211 -9.55 10.61 -2.76
N GLY A 212 -10.44 9.99 -2.01
CA GLY A 212 -11.35 10.72 -1.15
C GLY A 212 -12.22 9.79 -0.33
N TYR A 213 -12.42 10.13 0.93
CA TYR A 213 -13.18 9.32 1.87
C TYR A 213 -13.69 10.14 3.04
N ILE A 214 -14.64 9.54 3.76
CA ILE A 214 -15.09 9.98 5.07
C ILE A 214 -14.77 8.92 6.13
N THR A 215 -14.54 9.37 7.35
CA THR A 215 -14.40 8.50 8.53
C THR A 215 -15.37 8.92 9.61
N ALA A 216 -15.89 7.94 10.35
CA ALA A 216 -16.76 8.18 11.50
C ALA A 216 -16.62 7.04 12.52
N SER A 217 -16.69 7.36 13.81
CA SER A 217 -16.67 6.36 14.88
C SER A 217 -17.96 6.40 15.68
N PRO A 218 -18.83 5.37 15.57
CA PRO A 218 -20.01 5.28 16.42
C PRO A 218 -19.65 5.10 17.91
N ILE A 219 -18.54 4.42 18.20
CA ILE A 219 -17.89 4.27 19.52
C ILE A 219 -16.37 4.38 19.35
N GLU A 220 -15.61 4.62 20.43
CA GLU A 220 -14.14 4.83 20.35
C GLU A 220 -13.42 3.64 19.69
N GLU A 221 -13.89 2.43 19.96
CA GLU A 221 -13.30 1.18 19.52
C GLU A 221 -13.59 0.86 18.05
N ILE A 222 -14.59 1.49 17.43
CA ILE A 222 -15.00 1.17 16.05
C ILE A 222 -14.82 2.39 15.16
N THR A 223 -14.00 2.26 14.12
CA THR A 223 -13.85 3.26 13.07
C THR A 223 -14.45 2.75 11.77
N LEU A 224 -15.38 3.52 11.20
CA LEU A 224 -15.94 3.30 9.88
C LEU A 224 -15.25 4.22 8.88
N GLN A 225 -14.92 3.70 7.71
CA GLN A 225 -14.41 4.47 6.58
C GLN A 225 -15.13 4.06 5.30
N PHE A 226 -15.57 5.05 4.53
CA PHE A 226 -16.13 4.83 3.20
C PHE A 226 -15.52 5.80 2.21
N GLY A 227 -15.07 5.29 1.06
CA GLY A 227 -14.55 6.13 0.00
C GLY A 227 -13.75 5.38 -1.05
N HIS A 228 -12.83 6.10 -1.67
CA HIS A 228 -11.98 5.66 -2.76
C HIS A 228 -10.53 5.98 -2.45
N ASP A 229 -9.73 4.98 -2.07
CA ASP A 229 -8.32 5.14 -1.70
C ASP A 229 -7.59 3.79 -1.73
N LYS A 230 -6.32 3.77 -1.35
CA LYS A 230 -5.51 2.55 -1.19
C LYS A 230 -5.54 2.03 0.25
N ASN A 231 -5.32 0.72 0.40
CA ASN A 231 -5.11 0.06 1.69
C ASN A 231 -3.87 -0.84 1.57
N PHE A 232 -3.19 -1.11 2.68
CA PHE A 232 -2.00 -1.97 2.71
C PHE A 232 -1.97 -2.77 4.01
N ILE A 233 -1.64 -4.06 3.90
CA ILE A 233 -1.50 -4.98 5.04
C ILE A 233 -0.11 -5.61 4.99
N GLY A 234 0.71 -5.32 5.99
CA GLY A 234 2.04 -5.88 6.16
C GLY A 234 3.02 -4.94 6.86
N ASN A 235 4.19 -5.49 7.18
CA ASN A 235 5.29 -4.75 7.80
C ASN A 235 6.48 -4.54 6.86
N GLY A 236 6.42 -5.11 5.65
CA GLY A 236 7.47 -5.02 4.64
C GLY A 236 7.40 -3.81 3.72
N HIS A 237 8.36 -3.75 2.79
CA HIS A 237 8.29 -2.86 1.62
C HIS A 237 7.30 -3.42 0.59
N ARG A 238 7.24 -4.75 0.47
CA ARG A 238 6.20 -5.45 -0.28
C ARG A 238 5.13 -5.99 0.66
N SER A 239 4.01 -6.42 0.07
CA SER A 239 3.01 -7.24 0.74
C SER A 239 2.56 -8.36 -0.18
N LEU A 240 2.37 -9.55 0.39
CA LEU A 240 1.73 -10.70 -0.25
C LEU A 240 0.23 -10.78 0.04
N ILE A 241 -0.29 -9.97 0.96
CA ILE A 241 -1.71 -9.96 1.36
C ILE A 241 -2.48 -8.89 0.57
N LEU A 242 -2.09 -7.63 0.76
CA LEU A 242 -2.68 -6.45 0.15
C LEU A 242 -1.63 -5.34 0.12
N SER A 243 -1.26 -4.88 -1.08
CA SER A 243 -0.30 -3.81 -1.32
C SER A 243 -0.99 -2.53 -1.80
N ASP A 244 -0.23 -1.45 -1.84
CA ASP A 244 -0.61 -0.14 -2.36
C ASP A 244 -0.12 0.09 -3.80
N VAL A 245 0.28 -0.97 -4.51
CA VAL A 245 0.76 -0.88 -5.91
C VAL A 245 -0.39 -0.56 -6.85
N ALA A 246 -1.52 -1.25 -6.71
CA ALA A 246 -2.69 -1.04 -7.54
C ALA A 246 -3.26 0.38 -7.39
N THR A 247 -4.04 0.79 -8.39
CA THR A 247 -4.79 2.06 -8.33
C THR A 247 -5.80 2.06 -7.16
N PRO A 248 -6.13 3.23 -6.59
CA PRO A 248 -7.18 3.34 -5.59
C PRO A 248 -8.50 2.68 -6.04
N ASN A 249 -9.20 2.07 -5.09
CA ASN A 249 -10.46 1.37 -5.32
C ASN A 249 -11.54 1.86 -4.35
N THR A 250 -12.81 1.67 -4.70
CA THR A 250 -13.91 2.03 -3.80
C THR A 250 -14.08 0.96 -2.73
N PHE A 251 -14.18 1.37 -1.47
CA PHE A 251 -14.31 0.44 -0.35
C PHE A 251 -15.16 0.98 0.81
N PHE A 252 -15.64 0.04 1.61
CA PHE A 252 -16.12 0.26 2.97
C PHE A 252 -15.24 -0.53 3.94
N LYS A 253 -14.72 0.13 4.98
CA LYS A 253 -13.84 -0.46 5.97
C LYS A 253 -14.39 -0.25 7.37
N ILE A 254 -14.40 -1.31 8.16
CA ILE A 254 -14.69 -1.30 9.60
C ILE A 254 -13.41 -1.73 10.30
N ASN A 255 -12.92 -0.89 11.20
CA ASN A 255 -11.79 -1.24 12.06
C ASN A 255 -12.24 -1.24 13.52
N THR A 256 -12.17 -2.40 14.16
CA THR A 256 -12.54 -2.61 15.56
C THR A 256 -11.28 -2.84 16.39
N LYS A 257 -10.93 -1.89 17.25
CA LYS A 257 -9.78 -1.95 18.16
C LYS A 257 -10.26 -2.07 19.60
N VAL A 258 -10.07 -3.24 20.19
CA VAL A 258 -10.48 -3.53 21.58
C VAL A 258 -9.35 -4.31 22.24
N TRP A 259 -8.95 -3.90 23.45
CA TRP A 259 -7.86 -4.55 24.19
C TRP A 259 -6.57 -4.62 23.34
N LYS A 260 -6.01 -5.83 23.13
CA LYS A 260 -4.81 -6.09 22.33
C LYS A 260 -5.13 -6.50 20.89
N ILE A 261 -6.40 -6.35 20.48
CA ILE A 261 -6.92 -6.84 19.21
C ILE A 261 -7.24 -5.67 18.29
N ASN A 262 -6.85 -5.81 17.02
CA ASN A 262 -7.32 -4.97 15.93
C ASN A 262 -7.91 -5.85 14.84
N TYR A 263 -9.19 -5.62 14.54
CA TYR A 263 -9.93 -6.41 13.57
C TYR A 263 -10.45 -5.52 12.44
N THR A 264 -9.90 -5.71 11.25
CA THR A 264 -10.22 -4.95 10.04
C THR A 264 -11.11 -5.78 9.11
N ASN A 265 -12.25 -5.23 8.75
CA ASN A 265 -13.15 -5.74 7.71
C ASN A 265 -13.07 -4.76 6.54
N LEU A 266 -12.73 -5.22 5.35
CA LEU A 266 -12.56 -4.40 4.16
C LEU A 266 -13.36 -4.99 3.00
N TYR A 267 -14.39 -4.26 2.60
CA TYR A 267 -15.26 -4.61 1.48
C TYR A 267 -14.94 -3.70 0.30
N SER A 268 -14.59 -4.25 -0.84
CA SER A 268 -14.01 -3.51 -1.95
C SER A 268 -14.67 -3.84 -3.27
N VAL A 269 -14.73 -2.83 -4.15
CA VAL A 269 -15.15 -2.97 -5.54
C VAL A 269 -13.92 -2.90 -6.44
N HIS A 270 -13.78 -3.89 -7.31
CA HIS A 270 -12.70 -3.98 -8.27
C HIS A 270 -13.22 -4.02 -9.71
N THR A 271 -12.33 -3.81 -10.67
CA THR A 271 -12.66 -3.76 -12.09
C THR A 271 -11.45 -4.24 -12.86
N ASP A 272 -11.63 -5.17 -13.78
CA ASP A 272 -10.55 -5.63 -14.64
C ASP A 272 -10.68 -5.04 -16.04
N TYR A 273 -9.56 -4.57 -16.56
CA TYR A 273 -9.53 -3.91 -17.85
C TYR A 273 -9.30 -4.97 -18.92
N GLN A 274 -10.34 -5.27 -19.72
CA GLN A 274 -10.38 -6.04 -21.00
C GLN A 274 -11.70 -6.80 -21.15
N GLY A 275 -12.56 -6.86 -20.11
CA GLY A 275 -13.67 -7.81 -20.09
C GLY A 275 -13.12 -9.24 -19.99
N TYR A 276 -13.82 -10.13 -19.31
CA TYR A 276 -13.38 -11.53 -19.19
C TYR A 276 -13.37 -12.26 -20.55
N LYS A 277 -13.95 -11.63 -21.57
CA LYS A 277 -13.86 -11.91 -22.99
C LYS A 277 -13.73 -10.57 -23.71
N GLY A 278 -12.72 -10.41 -24.57
CA GLY A 278 -12.41 -9.13 -25.20
C GLY A 278 -13.62 -8.48 -25.91
N LYS A 279 -13.74 -7.16 -25.73
CA LYS A 279 -14.76 -6.19 -26.24
C LYS A 279 -15.97 -5.89 -25.35
N ASP A 280 -16.14 -6.57 -24.22
CA ASP A 280 -17.25 -6.27 -23.30
C ASP A 280 -16.96 -5.09 -22.35
N ALA A 281 -18.04 -4.50 -21.82
CA ALA A 281 -17.96 -3.48 -20.77
C ALA A 281 -17.14 -4.01 -19.58
N THR A 282 -16.36 -3.12 -18.95
CA THR A 282 -15.56 -3.43 -17.76
C THR A 282 -16.42 -4.08 -16.68
N ALA A 283 -16.28 -5.39 -16.50
CA ALA A 283 -17.01 -6.13 -15.49
C ALA A 283 -16.45 -5.81 -14.10
N ARG A 284 -17.35 -5.65 -13.14
CA ARG A 284 -16.99 -5.45 -11.74
C ARG A 284 -16.86 -6.81 -11.07
N LYS A 285 -15.96 -6.86 -10.10
CA LYS A 285 -15.85 -7.93 -9.12
C LYS A 285 -15.71 -7.31 -7.74
N TYR A 286 -15.88 -8.10 -6.71
CA TYR A 286 -15.90 -7.64 -5.34
C TYR A 286 -14.93 -8.44 -4.51
N SER A 287 -14.49 -7.86 -3.39
CA SER A 287 -13.71 -8.59 -2.41
C SER A 287 -14.12 -8.26 -1.00
N ALA A 288 -14.09 -9.27 -0.12
CA ALA A 288 -14.34 -9.11 1.30
C ALA A 288 -13.14 -9.66 2.08
N LEU A 289 -12.43 -8.80 2.80
CA LEU A 289 -11.19 -9.13 3.51
C LEU A 289 -11.40 -8.95 5.02
N HIS A 290 -11.02 -9.97 5.78
CA HIS A 290 -10.89 -9.89 7.23
C HIS A 290 -9.42 -10.00 7.62
N HIS A 291 -8.98 -9.12 8.52
CA HIS A 291 -7.64 -9.17 9.12
C HIS A 291 -7.73 -8.99 10.63
N LEU A 292 -7.30 -10.00 11.37
CA LEU A 292 -7.25 -10.01 12.83
C LEU A 292 -5.80 -9.93 13.28
N SER A 293 -5.42 -8.81 13.89
CA SER A 293 -4.14 -8.65 14.57
C SER A 293 -4.32 -8.78 16.08
N ILE A 294 -3.42 -9.51 16.73
CA ILE A 294 -3.33 -9.60 18.19
C ILE A 294 -1.91 -9.33 18.66
N ASN A 295 -1.79 -8.39 19.60
CA ASN A 295 -0.54 -8.12 20.30
C ASN A 295 -0.37 -9.14 21.45
N LEU A 296 0.65 -9.98 21.37
CA LEU A 296 1.01 -10.99 22.34
C LEU A 296 2.28 -10.54 23.10
N GLY A 297 2.21 -10.51 24.42
CA GLY A 297 3.28 -9.90 25.23
C GLY A 297 3.41 -8.40 24.98
N GLU A 298 4.66 -7.91 24.98
CA GLU A 298 5.00 -6.49 24.80
C GLU A 298 5.56 -6.19 23.40
N ASN A 299 6.00 -7.21 22.66
CA ASN A 299 6.82 -7.02 21.46
C ASN A 299 6.48 -7.91 20.27
N PHE A 300 5.46 -8.78 20.34
CA PHE A 300 5.07 -9.67 19.24
C PHE A 300 3.62 -9.44 18.78
N THR A 301 3.41 -9.14 17.50
CA THR A 301 2.08 -9.12 16.87
C THR A 301 1.93 -10.35 15.99
N LEU A 302 0.80 -11.05 16.12
CA LEU A 302 0.36 -12.09 15.20
C LEU A 302 -0.89 -11.62 14.45
N GLY A 303 -0.90 -11.78 13.14
CA GLY A 303 -2.00 -11.48 12.25
C GLY A 303 -2.54 -12.75 11.59
N LEU A 304 -3.87 -12.85 11.48
CA LEU A 304 -4.57 -13.86 10.68
C LEU A 304 -5.43 -13.13 9.66
N PHE A 305 -5.48 -13.62 8.43
CA PHE A 305 -6.33 -13.02 7.41
C PHE A 305 -7.02 -14.05 6.53
N GLU A 306 -8.14 -13.61 5.99
CA GLU A 306 -8.84 -14.26 4.91
C GLU A 306 -9.32 -13.19 3.93
N ASN A 307 -9.35 -13.53 2.65
CA ASN A 307 -10.02 -12.70 1.67
C ASN A 307 -10.69 -13.59 0.63
N VAL A 308 -11.89 -13.19 0.23
CA VAL A 308 -12.61 -13.77 -0.89
C VAL A 308 -12.70 -12.75 -2.01
N ILE A 309 -12.40 -13.18 -3.24
CA ILE A 309 -12.72 -12.43 -4.46
C ILE A 309 -13.77 -13.20 -5.23
N PHE A 310 -14.83 -12.50 -5.59
CA PHE A 310 -15.98 -13.08 -6.26
C PHE A 310 -16.53 -12.12 -7.31
N ASP A 311 -17.14 -12.70 -8.33
CA ASP A 311 -18.02 -12.00 -9.24
C ASP A 311 -19.34 -12.76 -9.36
N ARG A 312 -20.45 -12.02 -9.44
CA ARG A 312 -21.79 -12.61 -9.63
C ARG A 312 -22.23 -12.31 -11.06
N ASN A 313 -21.52 -12.91 -12.00
CA ASN A 313 -21.74 -12.79 -13.44
C ASN A 313 -22.20 -14.12 -14.07
N ASP A 314 -22.91 -14.96 -13.31
CA ASP A 314 -23.45 -16.22 -13.82
C ASP A 314 -24.83 -16.02 -14.50
N THR A 315 -25.34 -17.08 -15.10
CA THR A 315 -26.61 -17.04 -15.87
C THR A 315 -27.87 -16.93 -15.00
N THR A 316 -27.74 -17.05 -13.68
CA THR A 316 -28.84 -17.13 -12.70
C THR A 316 -28.86 -15.95 -11.72
N GLU A 317 -27.72 -15.32 -11.47
CA GLU A 317 -27.55 -14.12 -10.64
C GLU A 317 -26.65 -13.11 -11.37
N SER A 318 -27.10 -11.86 -11.46
CA SER A 318 -26.37 -10.82 -12.20
C SER A 318 -26.10 -9.57 -11.35
N GLY A 319 -24.82 -9.23 -11.19
CA GLY A 319 -24.33 -7.90 -10.84
C GLY A 319 -24.35 -7.49 -9.35
N GLY A 320 -24.73 -8.40 -8.45
CA GLY A 320 -24.86 -8.14 -7.01
C GLY A 320 -23.56 -8.32 -6.20
N TYR A 321 -23.43 -7.60 -5.08
CA TYR A 321 -22.49 -7.96 -4.01
C TYR A 321 -23.13 -9.07 -3.19
N GLU A 322 -22.39 -10.14 -2.90
CA GLU A 322 -22.86 -11.23 -2.05
C GLU A 322 -22.98 -10.75 -0.60
N ILE A 323 -24.22 -10.58 -0.12
CA ILE A 323 -24.50 -9.97 1.18
C ILE A 323 -24.00 -10.87 2.31
N ASP A 324 -23.96 -12.19 2.09
CA ASP A 324 -23.46 -13.12 3.11
C ASP A 324 -21.97 -12.89 3.43
N TYR A 325 -21.18 -12.40 2.47
CA TYR A 325 -19.80 -11.97 2.72
C TYR A 325 -19.69 -10.63 3.45
N LEU A 326 -20.79 -9.89 3.69
CA LEU A 326 -20.78 -8.72 4.58
C LEU A 326 -20.84 -9.11 6.06
N ASN A 327 -20.95 -10.40 6.38
CA ASN A 327 -20.89 -10.86 7.76
C ASN A 327 -19.47 -10.62 8.33
N PRO A 328 -19.32 -9.74 9.33
CA PRO A 328 -18.00 -9.37 9.83
C PRO A 328 -17.41 -10.39 10.80
N ILE A 329 -18.08 -11.50 11.11
CA ILE A 329 -17.66 -12.42 12.20
C ILE A 329 -17.41 -13.83 11.68
N ILE A 330 -18.18 -14.28 10.70
CA ILE A 330 -18.10 -15.67 10.24
C ILE A 330 -16.91 -15.83 9.29
N PHE A 331 -16.12 -16.87 9.55
CA PHE A 331 -15.02 -17.30 8.68
C PHE A 331 -15.55 -17.64 7.28
N TYR A 332 -15.02 -16.99 6.25
CA TYR A 332 -15.60 -17.03 4.90
C TYR A 332 -15.58 -18.40 4.27
N ARG A 333 -14.65 -19.27 4.62
CA ARG A 333 -14.67 -20.66 4.14
C ARG A 333 -15.91 -21.43 4.59
N ALA A 334 -16.46 -21.11 5.76
CA ALA A 334 -17.73 -21.69 6.22
C ALA A 334 -18.93 -21.14 5.44
N VAL A 335 -18.88 -19.86 5.03
CA VAL A 335 -19.91 -19.23 4.20
C VAL A 335 -19.86 -19.77 2.77
N GLU A 336 -18.68 -19.84 2.15
CA GLU A 336 -18.46 -20.41 0.81
C GLU A 336 -18.98 -21.84 0.70
N HIS A 337 -18.62 -22.71 1.67
CA HIS A 337 -19.12 -24.09 1.73
C HIS A 337 -20.64 -24.16 1.87
N GLY A 338 -21.27 -23.23 2.58
CA GLY A 338 -22.73 -23.15 2.72
C GLY A 338 -23.44 -22.62 1.47
N LEU A 339 -22.75 -21.83 0.65
CA LEU A 339 -23.25 -21.29 -0.62
C LEU A 339 -23.06 -22.25 -1.81
N GLU A 340 -22.39 -23.39 -1.61
CA GLU A 340 -21.95 -24.29 -2.69
C GLU A 340 -21.20 -23.55 -3.84
N SER A 341 -20.51 -22.45 -3.49
CA SER A 341 -19.84 -21.58 -4.44
C SER A 341 -18.41 -22.03 -4.72
N SER A 342 -17.85 -21.61 -5.86
CA SER A 342 -16.43 -21.77 -6.21
C SER A 342 -15.71 -20.42 -6.19
N ASP A 343 -15.94 -19.64 -5.12
CA ASP A 343 -15.31 -18.34 -4.96
C ASP A 343 -13.84 -18.48 -4.57
N ASN A 344 -12.99 -17.51 -4.94
CA ASN A 344 -11.57 -17.62 -4.66
C ASN A 344 -11.25 -17.12 -3.25
N VAL A 345 -10.97 -18.05 -2.32
CA VAL A 345 -10.63 -17.74 -0.92
C VAL A 345 -9.14 -17.95 -0.66
N MET A 346 -8.45 -16.86 -0.32
CA MET A 346 -7.07 -16.89 0.15
C MET A 346 -7.01 -16.72 1.67
N LEU A 347 -6.20 -17.52 2.33
CA LEU A 347 -5.93 -17.46 3.76
C LEU A 347 -4.47 -17.13 4.02
N GLY A 348 -4.17 -16.61 5.21
CA GLY A 348 -2.79 -16.58 5.65
C GLY A 348 -2.56 -15.93 7.00
N ILE A 349 -1.28 -15.75 7.29
CA ILE A 349 -0.77 -15.33 8.59
C ILE A 349 0.32 -14.30 8.35
N ASP A 350 0.37 -13.25 9.16
CA ASP A 350 1.51 -12.34 9.23
C ASP A 350 1.98 -12.18 10.66
N TRP A 351 3.22 -11.75 10.84
CA TRP A 351 3.76 -11.49 12.17
C TRP A 351 4.76 -10.35 12.16
N LYS A 352 4.98 -9.81 13.34
CA LYS A 352 6.01 -8.81 13.63
C LYS A 352 6.53 -9.03 15.03
N TRP A 353 7.85 -9.03 15.18
CA TRP A 353 8.53 -9.19 16.45
C TRP A 353 9.58 -8.10 16.62
N ASN A 354 9.36 -7.17 17.55
CA ASN A 354 10.34 -6.17 17.96
C ASN A 354 11.27 -6.78 19.02
N LEU A 355 12.57 -6.61 18.84
CA LEU A 355 13.59 -7.06 19.79
C LEU A 355 14.26 -5.82 20.41
N PRO A 356 14.65 -5.88 21.69
CA PRO A 356 15.22 -4.74 22.42
C PRO A 356 16.54 -4.23 21.83
N ILE A 357 17.14 -4.98 20.90
CA ILE A 357 18.35 -4.61 20.16
C ILE A 357 18.06 -3.75 18.91
N ARG A 358 16.94 -3.01 18.88
CA ARG A 358 16.50 -2.15 17.75
C ARG A 358 16.30 -2.94 16.44
N LEU A 359 15.92 -4.21 16.56
CA LEU A 359 15.73 -5.14 15.45
C LEU A 359 14.27 -5.56 15.40
N GLN A 360 13.67 -5.58 14.22
CA GLN A 360 12.33 -6.11 13.99
C GLN A 360 12.40 -7.24 12.97
N PHE A 361 11.83 -8.40 13.31
CA PHE A 361 11.59 -9.49 12.38
C PHE A 361 10.12 -9.52 11.99
N TYR A 362 9.81 -9.66 10.71
CA TYR A 362 8.43 -9.73 10.23
C TYR A 362 8.32 -10.70 9.07
N GLY A 363 7.09 -11.11 8.77
CA GLY A 363 6.83 -11.98 7.62
C GLY A 363 5.34 -12.17 7.35
N GLN A 364 5.07 -12.81 6.21
CA GLN A 364 3.74 -13.20 5.77
C GLN A 364 3.81 -14.60 5.16
N LEU A 365 2.78 -15.41 5.39
CA LEU A 365 2.54 -16.68 4.73
C LEU A 365 1.14 -16.63 4.13
N ILE A 366 1.01 -16.95 2.85
CA ILE A 366 -0.27 -16.98 2.14
C ILE A 366 -0.53 -18.36 1.54
N PHE A 367 -1.81 -18.75 1.53
CA PHE A 367 -2.31 -19.99 0.97
C PHE A 367 -3.57 -19.68 0.15
N ASP A 368 -3.46 -19.83 -1.16
CA ASP A 368 -4.59 -19.70 -2.11
C ASP A 368 -5.34 -21.05 -2.20
N GLU A 369 -4.59 -22.15 -2.16
CA GLU A 369 -5.13 -23.50 -2.09
C GLU A 369 -4.18 -24.38 -1.25
N PHE A 370 -4.72 -25.01 -0.19
CA PHE A 370 -3.95 -25.81 0.75
C PHE A 370 -4.43 -27.26 0.77
N VAL A 371 -3.73 -28.13 0.04
CA VAL A 371 -3.90 -29.58 0.13
C VAL A 371 -2.80 -30.14 1.04
N LYS A 372 -3.16 -30.47 2.28
CA LYS A 372 -2.22 -30.92 3.34
C LYS A 372 -1.24 -31.99 2.85
N LYS A 373 -1.74 -33.03 2.17
CA LYS A 373 -0.92 -34.13 1.66
C LYS A 373 0.14 -33.64 0.68
N GLU A 374 -0.24 -32.76 -0.24
CA GLU A 374 0.61 -32.21 -1.30
C GLU A 374 1.62 -31.18 -0.78
N PHE A 375 1.28 -30.44 0.27
CA PHE A 375 2.19 -29.49 0.92
C PHE A 375 3.33 -30.20 1.65
N PHE A 376 3.03 -31.23 2.45
CA PHE A 376 4.05 -31.95 3.22
C PHE A 376 4.82 -32.98 2.38
N SER A 377 4.30 -33.42 1.23
CA SER A 377 4.98 -34.38 0.33
C SER A 377 6.01 -33.72 -0.62
N GLN A 378 6.16 -32.38 -0.58
CA GLN A 378 6.94 -31.62 -1.56
C GLN A 378 6.52 -31.91 -3.01
N SER A 379 5.23 -32.13 -3.23
CA SER A 379 4.72 -32.38 -4.58
C SER A 379 4.96 -31.17 -5.49
N SER A 380 5.24 -31.45 -6.75
CA SER A 380 5.23 -30.47 -7.83
C SER A 380 3.81 -30.17 -8.32
N SER A 381 2.78 -30.46 -7.53
CA SER A 381 1.40 -30.27 -7.96
C SER A 381 1.04 -28.79 -8.02
N TRP A 382 0.18 -28.45 -8.99
CA TRP A 382 -0.37 -27.11 -9.21
C TRP A 382 -1.34 -26.67 -8.10
N VAL A 383 -1.98 -27.62 -7.39
CA VAL A 383 -2.96 -27.35 -6.31
C VAL A 383 -2.32 -26.80 -5.04
N ASN A 384 -0.99 -26.82 -4.94
CA ASN A 384 -0.28 -26.35 -3.76
C ASN A 384 0.15 -24.89 -3.95
N LYS A 385 -0.79 -23.97 -3.80
CA LYS A 385 -0.58 -22.53 -4.09
C LYS A 385 -0.26 -21.76 -2.81
N TRP A 386 1.02 -21.41 -2.63
CA TRP A 386 1.48 -20.64 -1.48
C TRP A 386 2.58 -19.63 -1.82
N GLY A 387 2.76 -18.68 -0.91
CA GLY A 387 3.85 -17.70 -0.95
C GLY A 387 4.32 -17.34 0.46
N TYR A 388 5.54 -16.85 0.58
CA TYR A 388 6.06 -16.30 1.82
C TYR A 388 6.84 -15.00 1.62
N GLN A 389 6.77 -14.16 2.64
CA GLN A 389 7.63 -13.01 2.85
C GLN A 389 8.33 -13.17 4.20
N ALA A 390 9.62 -12.87 4.24
CA ALA A 390 10.36 -12.73 5.49
C ALA A 390 11.27 -11.51 5.39
N GLY A 391 11.30 -10.69 6.44
CA GLY A 391 12.13 -9.50 6.45
C GLY A 391 12.62 -9.10 7.84
N LEU A 392 13.67 -8.30 7.83
CA LEU A 392 14.34 -7.76 9.00
C LEU A 392 14.52 -6.25 8.82
N LYS A 393 14.16 -5.46 9.84
CA LYS A 393 14.55 -4.05 9.95
C LYS A 393 15.52 -3.90 11.12
N TYR A 394 16.68 -3.32 10.89
CA TYR A 394 17.66 -3.03 11.93
C TYR A 394 17.96 -1.54 11.95
N LEU A 395 17.72 -0.89 13.10
CA LEU A 395 17.90 0.54 13.24
C LEU A 395 19.23 0.88 13.89
N ASN A 396 19.78 2.04 13.50
CA ASN A 396 21.06 2.54 13.99
C ASN A 396 22.17 1.48 13.87
N ILE A 397 22.31 0.89 12.67
CA ILE A 397 23.25 -0.19 12.42
C ILE A 397 24.68 0.26 12.74
N ALA A 398 25.48 -0.64 13.33
CA ALA A 398 26.83 -0.32 13.79
C ALA A 398 26.90 0.92 14.73
N ASN A 399 25.81 1.21 15.45
CA ASN A 399 25.65 2.39 16.31
C ASN A 399 25.76 3.74 15.59
N VAL A 400 25.59 3.76 14.27
CA VAL A 400 25.47 5.00 13.50
C VAL A 400 24.02 5.48 13.59
N HIS A 401 23.78 6.60 14.27
CA HIS A 401 22.44 7.17 14.42
C HIS A 401 21.80 7.46 13.06
N ASN A 402 20.51 7.10 12.94
CA ASN A 402 19.67 7.29 11.76
C ASN A 402 20.16 6.56 10.51
N LEU A 403 21.04 5.56 10.64
CA LEU A 403 21.36 4.61 9.60
C LEU A 403 20.58 3.32 9.82
N ASP A 404 19.56 3.11 9.01
CA ASP A 404 18.62 2.02 9.12
C ASP A 404 18.73 1.10 7.91
N ALA A 405 18.62 -0.20 8.16
CA ALA A 405 18.64 -1.23 7.12
C ALA A 405 17.36 -2.06 7.16
N GLN A 406 16.86 -2.42 5.99
CA GLN A 406 15.80 -3.39 5.79
C GLN A 406 16.24 -4.41 4.76
N VAL A 407 16.06 -5.70 5.06
CA VAL A 407 16.23 -6.79 4.11
C VAL A 407 14.96 -7.60 4.04
N GLU A 408 14.59 -8.05 2.84
CA GLU A 408 13.35 -8.78 2.61
C GLU A 408 13.56 -9.84 1.53
N VAL A 409 12.96 -11.00 1.73
CA VAL A 409 12.82 -12.04 0.70
C VAL A 409 11.34 -12.33 0.49
N ASN A 410 10.93 -12.30 -0.77
CA ASN A 410 9.56 -12.58 -1.20
C ASN A 410 9.60 -13.77 -2.18
N GLN A 411 8.73 -14.76 -1.99
CA GLN A 411 8.58 -15.87 -2.94
C GLN A 411 7.12 -16.24 -3.08
N VAL A 412 6.66 -16.38 -4.33
CA VAL A 412 5.30 -16.80 -4.64
C VAL A 412 5.34 -17.87 -5.72
N ARG A 413 4.72 -19.03 -5.46
CA ARG A 413 4.64 -20.13 -6.43
C ARG A 413 3.83 -19.73 -7.69
N PRO A 414 3.99 -20.46 -8.81
CA PRO A 414 3.09 -20.32 -9.94
C PRO A 414 1.61 -20.46 -9.55
N HIS A 415 0.73 -19.77 -10.27
CA HIS A 415 -0.73 -19.86 -10.16
C HIS A 415 -1.38 -19.33 -8.87
N VAL A 416 -0.60 -18.80 -7.93
CA VAL A 416 -1.14 -18.01 -6.80
C VAL A 416 -1.83 -16.75 -7.35
N TYR A 417 -2.85 -16.26 -6.64
CA TYR A 417 -3.66 -15.09 -6.98
C TYR A 417 -4.60 -15.30 -8.17
N ARG A 418 -4.84 -16.55 -8.55
CA ARG A 418 -5.62 -16.93 -9.73
C ARG A 418 -6.60 -18.05 -9.40
N HIS A 419 -7.73 -18.02 -10.08
CA HIS A 419 -8.78 -19.02 -9.97
C HIS A 419 -9.21 -19.52 -11.36
N TYR A 420 -10.22 -20.39 -11.42
CA TYR A 420 -10.80 -20.91 -12.65
C TYR A 420 -11.17 -19.77 -13.62
N GLY A 421 -12.04 -18.87 -13.18
CA GLY A 421 -12.41 -17.65 -13.90
C GLY A 421 -11.33 -16.57 -13.84
N SER A 422 -11.10 -15.87 -14.95
CA SER A 422 -10.25 -14.66 -14.99
C SER A 422 -10.84 -13.49 -14.19
N SER A 423 -12.05 -13.63 -13.67
CA SER A 423 -12.76 -12.68 -12.82
C SER A 423 -12.54 -12.84 -11.33
N GLN A 424 -12.00 -13.98 -10.91
CA GLN A 424 -11.81 -14.31 -9.51
C GLN A 424 -10.31 -14.23 -9.12
N ASN A 425 -9.54 -13.44 -9.86
CA ASN A 425 -8.11 -13.21 -9.63
C ASN A 425 -7.84 -11.97 -8.76
N TRP A 426 -6.63 -11.91 -8.20
CA TRP A 426 -6.22 -10.89 -7.24
C TRP A 426 -5.68 -9.60 -7.86
N ILE A 427 -6.46 -9.01 -8.76
CA ILE A 427 -6.07 -7.82 -9.51
C ILE A 427 -7.14 -6.74 -9.49
N HIS A 428 -6.71 -5.50 -9.72
CA HIS A 428 -7.57 -4.35 -9.97
C HIS A 428 -6.95 -3.53 -11.11
N TYR A 429 -7.70 -3.30 -12.19
CA TYR A 429 -7.20 -2.72 -13.44
C TYR A 429 -5.95 -3.43 -13.97
N ASN A 430 -5.94 -4.77 -13.97
CA ASN A 430 -4.80 -5.61 -14.37
C ASN A 430 -3.53 -5.38 -13.55
N GLN A 431 -3.64 -4.72 -12.40
CA GLN A 431 -2.54 -4.52 -11.47
C GLN A 431 -2.74 -5.44 -10.28
N SER A 432 -1.66 -6.07 -9.83
CA SER A 432 -1.68 -6.92 -8.63
C SER A 432 -2.18 -6.14 -7.43
N LEU A 433 -3.14 -6.73 -6.70
CA LEU A 433 -3.55 -6.23 -5.38
C LEU A 433 -2.52 -6.60 -4.30
N ALA A 434 -1.56 -7.47 -4.59
CA ALA A 434 -0.50 -7.91 -3.68
C ALA A 434 0.88 -7.54 -4.25
N HIS A 435 1.81 -8.49 -4.33
CA HIS A 435 3.17 -8.23 -4.81
C HIS A 435 3.17 -7.75 -6.27
N PRO A 436 3.97 -6.73 -6.67
CA PRO A 436 3.96 -6.18 -8.04
C PRO A 436 4.36 -7.18 -9.14
N LEU A 437 5.19 -8.17 -8.79
CA LEU A 437 5.54 -9.27 -9.70
C LEU A 437 4.41 -10.30 -9.88
N GLY A 438 3.38 -10.30 -9.02
CA GLY A 438 2.29 -11.27 -9.11
C GLY A 438 2.70 -12.65 -8.59
N ALA A 439 2.96 -13.59 -9.50
CA ALA A 439 3.25 -14.99 -9.16
C ALA A 439 4.49 -15.52 -9.90
N ASN A 440 4.88 -16.75 -9.55
CA ASN A 440 6.03 -17.46 -10.14
C ASN A 440 7.37 -16.73 -10.01
N PHE A 441 7.65 -16.16 -8.83
CA PHE A 441 8.83 -15.34 -8.62
C PHE A 441 9.51 -15.56 -7.27
N ARG A 442 10.76 -15.10 -7.20
CA ARG A 442 11.51 -14.85 -5.97
C ARG A 442 12.21 -13.50 -6.10
N GLU A 443 12.05 -12.64 -5.09
CA GLU A 443 12.71 -11.35 -4.98
C GLU A 443 13.52 -11.30 -3.69
N TYR A 444 14.73 -10.74 -3.78
CA TYR A 444 15.53 -10.30 -2.64
C TYR A 444 15.63 -8.78 -2.71
N LEU A 445 15.34 -8.11 -1.61
CA LEU A 445 15.32 -6.67 -1.50
C LEU A 445 16.19 -6.23 -0.31
N THR A 446 16.95 -5.16 -0.50
CA THR A 446 17.72 -4.50 0.55
C THR A 446 17.53 -3.01 0.42
N ILE A 447 17.13 -2.36 1.51
CA ILE A 447 16.93 -0.92 1.60
C ILE A 447 17.81 -0.38 2.72
N LEU A 448 18.66 0.58 2.42
CA LEU A 448 19.37 1.38 3.43
C LEU A 448 18.82 2.79 3.41
N LYS A 449 18.48 3.33 4.57
CA LYS A 449 18.05 4.71 4.75
C LYS A 449 19.00 5.37 5.74
N TYR A 450 19.57 6.51 5.35
CA TYR A 450 20.48 7.26 6.19
C TYR A 450 20.12 8.73 6.24
N GLN A 451 19.99 9.28 7.45
CA GLN A 451 19.75 10.71 7.66
C GLN A 451 20.90 11.31 8.48
N PRO A 452 22.03 11.69 7.84
CA PRO A 452 23.20 12.21 8.55
C PRO A 452 22.95 13.54 9.27
N ILE A 453 22.03 14.36 8.75
CA ILE A 453 21.64 15.66 9.29
C ILE A 453 20.14 15.85 9.08
N ASN A 454 19.51 16.68 9.91
CA ASN A 454 18.05 16.88 10.01
C ASN A 454 17.28 16.86 8.68
N ARG A 455 17.79 17.49 7.63
CA ARG A 455 17.04 17.68 6.38
C ARG A 455 17.53 16.84 5.20
N LEU A 456 18.62 16.09 5.36
CA LEU A 456 19.21 15.29 4.28
C LEU A 456 18.87 13.82 4.48
N ASN A 457 18.11 13.25 3.56
CA ASN A 457 17.80 11.83 3.52
C ASN A 457 18.54 11.19 2.35
N LEU A 458 19.27 10.11 2.63
CA LEU A 458 19.93 9.27 1.65
C LEU A 458 19.27 7.90 1.66
N GLY A 459 18.97 7.36 0.48
CA GLY A 459 18.35 6.06 0.31
C GLY A 459 19.10 5.23 -0.70
N LEU A 460 19.38 3.98 -0.37
CA LEU A 460 19.85 2.96 -1.30
C LEU A 460 18.81 1.83 -1.34
N LEU A 461 18.38 1.44 -2.53
CA LEU A 461 17.58 0.24 -2.76
C LEU A 461 18.34 -0.68 -3.70
N TYR A 462 18.49 -1.94 -3.31
CA TYR A 462 18.95 -3.03 -4.16
C TYR A 462 17.84 -4.07 -4.24
N SER A 463 17.46 -4.48 -5.45
CA SER A 463 16.53 -5.59 -5.67
C SER A 463 17.12 -6.55 -6.70
N TYR A 464 16.98 -7.85 -6.44
CA TYR A 464 17.27 -8.91 -7.38
C TYR A 464 16.07 -9.86 -7.44
N SER A 465 15.47 -9.99 -8.61
CA SER A 465 14.32 -10.87 -8.82
C SER A 465 14.56 -11.87 -9.95
N VAL A 466 14.00 -13.06 -9.75
CA VAL A 466 13.87 -14.10 -10.78
C VAL A 466 12.39 -14.41 -10.89
N GLN A 467 11.85 -14.35 -12.10
CA GLN A 467 10.45 -14.65 -12.37
C GLN A 467 10.34 -15.53 -13.62
N GLY A 468 9.49 -16.56 -13.56
CA GLY A 468 9.09 -17.29 -14.75
C GLY A 468 7.93 -16.58 -15.43
N ILE A 469 8.19 -15.93 -16.56
CA ILE A 469 7.18 -15.21 -17.34
C ILE A 469 6.62 -16.09 -18.45
N ASP A 470 5.33 -15.92 -18.75
CA ASP A 470 4.68 -16.59 -19.88
C ASP A 470 5.18 -15.97 -21.20
N SER A 471 5.36 -16.81 -22.23
CA SER A 471 5.83 -16.37 -23.56
C SER A 471 4.83 -15.48 -24.30
N SER A 472 3.54 -15.70 -24.07
CA SER A 472 2.45 -14.86 -24.55
C SER A 472 1.19 -15.15 -23.73
N ARG A 473 0.21 -14.22 -23.75
CA ARG A 473 -1.10 -14.39 -23.08
C ARG A 473 -1.91 -15.57 -23.63
N THR A 474 -1.65 -16.00 -24.87
CA THR A 474 -2.35 -17.11 -25.54
C THR A 474 -1.51 -18.39 -25.61
N GLY A 475 -0.27 -18.34 -25.13
CA GLY A 475 0.65 -19.47 -25.11
C GLY A 475 0.44 -20.38 -23.89
N ILE A 476 1.41 -21.28 -23.67
CA ILE A 476 1.41 -22.16 -22.49
C ILE A 476 1.40 -21.31 -21.22
N ASN A 477 0.53 -21.70 -20.29
CA ASN A 477 0.29 -21.03 -19.03
C ASN A 477 1.22 -21.57 -17.95
N TYR A 478 2.30 -20.84 -17.63
CA TYR A 478 3.27 -21.26 -16.61
C TYR A 478 3.01 -20.63 -15.24
N GLY A 479 1.90 -19.90 -15.09
CA GLY A 479 1.49 -19.40 -13.79
C GLY A 479 2.09 -18.07 -13.37
N GLY A 480 2.87 -17.41 -14.24
CA GLY A 480 3.43 -16.08 -13.97
C GLY A 480 2.48 -14.91 -14.27
N ASP A 481 1.59 -15.07 -15.26
CA ASP A 481 0.59 -14.05 -15.60
C ASP A 481 -0.68 -14.23 -14.74
N ILE A 482 -0.89 -13.30 -13.79
CA ILE A 482 -2.05 -13.28 -12.88
C ILE A 482 -3.36 -12.81 -13.52
N THR A 483 -3.33 -12.35 -14.76
CA THR A 483 -4.54 -11.93 -15.51
C THR A 483 -5.28 -13.11 -16.16
N ARG A 484 -4.68 -14.31 -16.16
CA ARG A 484 -5.23 -15.52 -16.78
C ARG A 484 -6.00 -16.40 -15.78
N GLY A 485 -7.05 -17.09 -16.24
CA GLY A 485 -7.72 -18.15 -15.46
C GLY A 485 -6.93 -19.46 -15.44
N THR A 486 -7.35 -20.45 -14.65
CA THR A 486 -6.65 -21.76 -14.51
C THR A 486 -7.35 -22.94 -15.20
N ASP A 487 -8.35 -22.70 -16.04
CA ASP A 487 -9.08 -23.75 -16.75
C ASP A 487 -8.25 -24.45 -17.84
N ASP A 488 -7.27 -23.74 -18.42
CA ASP A 488 -6.46 -24.18 -19.56
C ASP A 488 -5.09 -24.79 -19.18
N LEU A 489 -4.92 -25.21 -17.92
CA LEU A 489 -3.63 -25.73 -17.44
C LEU A 489 -3.28 -27.09 -18.07
N SER A 490 -2.27 -27.08 -18.94
CA SER A 490 -1.77 -28.26 -19.65
C SER A 490 -0.85 -29.15 -18.79
N ASN A 491 -0.23 -28.62 -17.73
CA ASN A 491 0.69 -29.36 -16.87
C ASN A 491 0.37 -29.13 -15.39
N LYS A 492 -0.35 -30.09 -14.80
CA LYS A 492 -0.85 -30.03 -13.42
C LYS A 492 0.09 -30.69 -12.40
N GLU A 493 0.92 -31.64 -12.83
CA GLU A 493 1.75 -32.45 -11.92
C GLU A 493 3.20 -31.98 -11.81
N ASN A 494 3.67 -31.13 -12.73
CA ASN A 494 5.07 -30.67 -12.75
C ASN A 494 5.15 -29.14 -12.77
N VAL A 495 4.74 -28.51 -11.65
CA VAL A 495 4.73 -27.07 -11.42
C VAL A 495 5.86 -26.66 -10.46
N TYR A 496 6.87 -25.99 -11.01
CA TYR A 496 8.07 -25.52 -10.30
C TYR A 496 8.22 -24.00 -10.44
N LEU A 497 8.99 -23.40 -9.54
CA LEU A 497 9.35 -21.98 -9.66
C LEU A 497 10.14 -21.72 -10.94
N PHE A 498 9.90 -20.56 -11.53
CA PHE A 498 10.58 -19.99 -12.69
C PHE A 498 10.32 -20.69 -14.02
N GLN A 499 9.24 -21.49 -14.11
CA GLN A 499 8.82 -22.07 -15.38
C GLN A 499 8.37 -21.02 -16.41
N GLY A 500 8.48 -21.38 -17.69
CA GLY A 500 8.29 -20.46 -18.81
C GLY A 500 9.62 -19.87 -19.25
N ILE A 501 9.68 -18.55 -19.38
CA ILE A 501 10.93 -17.84 -19.62
C ILE A 501 11.45 -17.32 -18.28
N GLU A 502 12.58 -17.84 -17.84
CA GLU A 502 13.25 -17.31 -16.66
C GLU A 502 13.77 -15.89 -16.96
N ASN A 503 13.19 -14.92 -16.28
CA ASN A 503 13.51 -13.51 -16.41
C ASN A 503 14.15 -13.00 -15.12
N ARG A 504 15.39 -12.52 -15.22
CA ARG A 504 16.16 -11.99 -14.11
C ARG A 504 16.21 -10.48 -14.21
N VAL A 505 15.95 -9.78 -13.10
CA VAL A 505 16.03 -8.32 -13.02
C VAL A 505 16.85 -7.93 -11.81
N THR A 506 17.86 -7.11 -12.01
CA THR A 506 18.64 -6.46 -10.94
C THR A 506 18.40 -4.97 -10.98
N VAL A 507 18.12 -4.36 -9.84
CA VAL A 507 17.91 -2.91 -9.67
C VAL A 507 18.81 -2.40 -8.56
N ILE A 508 19.50 -1.29 -8.82
CA ILE A 508 20.19 -0.47 -7.80
C ILE A 508 19.71 0.97 -7.95
N SER A 509 19.15 1.55 -6.91
CA SER A 509 18.65 2.92 -6.88
C SER A 509 19.26 3.66 -5.70
N PHE A 510 19.98 4.74 -5.97
CA PHE A 510 20.47 5.66 -4.94
C PHE A 510 19.76 6.99 -5.08
N ASN A 511 19.27 7.53 -3.96
CA ASN A 511 18.54 8.80 -3.90
C ASN A 511 19.06 9.67 -2.75
N ALA A 512 19.19 10.97 -3.02
CA ALA A 512 19.46 11.99 -2.04
C ALA A 512 18.32 13.02 -2.09
N SER A 513 17.69 13.27 -0.95
CA SER A 513 16.57 14.21 -0.81
C SER A 513 16.89 15.21 0.27
N TYR A 514 16.95 16.50 -0.07
CA TYR A 514 17.15 17.58 0.89
C TYR A 514 15.86 18.39 1.09
N MET A 515 15.38 18.47 2.33
CA MET A 515 14.15 19.16 2.70
C MET A 515 14.39 20.66 2.94
N LEU A 516 13.97 21.51 2.00
CA LEU A 516 14.09 22.96 2.08
C LEU A 516 13.07 23.58 3.04
N TRP A 517 11.87 23.02 3.04
CA TRP A 517 10.72 23.40 3.84
C TRP A 517 9.93 22.14 4.18
N GLN A 518 9.02 22.18 5.15
CA GLN A 518 8.17 21.04 5.47
C GLN A 518 7.53 20.48 4.18
N ASN A 519 7.82 19.21 3.88
CA ASN A 519 7.38 18.50 2.68
C ASN A 519 7.84 19.07 1.31
N LEU A 520 8.74 20.06 1.28
CA LEU A 520 9.40 20.58 0.06
C LEU A 520 10.80 20.01 -0.06
N PHE A 521 11.03 19.18 -1.07
CA PHE A 521 12.30 18.48 -1.28
C PHE A 521 12.92 18.81 -2.63
N ILE A 522 14.24 18.98 -2.65
CA ILE A 522 15.06 18.79 -3.85
C ILE A 522 15.59 17.37 -3.81
N ASP A 523 15.39 16.64 -4.90
CA ASP A 523 15.83 15.25 -5.05
C ASP A 523 16.89 15.14 -6.16
N ALA A 524 17.87 14.28 -5.91
CA ALA A 524 18.80 13.78 -6.90
C ALA A 524 18.86 12.26 -6.80
N GLY A 525 18.99 11.56 -7.93
CA GLY A 525 19.08 10.11 -7.90
C GLY A 525 19.77 9.50 -9.11
N ILE A 526 20.29 8.30 -8.90
CA ILE A 526 20.82 7.44 -9.95
C ILE A 526 20.19 6.06 -9.83
N TYR A 527 19.75 5.53 -10.96
CA TYR A 527 19.04 4.26 -11.05
C TYR A 527 19.68 3.39 -12.12
N PHE A 528 20.04 2.17 -11.72
CA PHE A 528 20.57 1.14 -12.59
C PHE A 528 19.58 -0.02 -12.63
N ARG A 529 19.31 -0.52 -13.83
CA ARG A 529 18.52 -1.74 -14.03
C ARG A 529 19.20 -2.60 -15.09
N ASN A 530 19.26 -3.89 -14.84
CA ASN A 530 19.69 -4.89 -15.81
C ASN A 530 18.64 -6.00 -15.84
N GLN A 531 18.20 -6.38 -17.04
CA GLN A 531 17.27 -7.47 -17.26
C GLN A 531 17.83 -8.45 -18.28
N SER A 532 17.80 -9.74 -17.95
CA SER A 532 18.24 -10.82 -18.82
C SER A 532 17.21 -11.94 -18.88
N ASN A 533 17.00 -12.47 -20.09
CA ASN A 533 16.22 -13.67 -20.35
C ASN A 533 16.58 -14.23 -21.73
N THR A 534 16.10 -15.43 -22.05
CA THR A 534 16.44 -16.16 -23.28
C THR A 534 15.84 -15.58 -24.56
N ILE A 535 14.87 -14.66 -24.47
CA ILE A 535 14.23 -14.01 -25.63
C ILE A 535 14.99 -12.73 -26.02
N LEU A 536 15.65 -12.09 -25.07
CA LEU A 536 16.43 -10.88 -25.33
C LEU A 536 17.70 -11.23 -26.11
N MET A 537 17.99 -10.49 -27.18
CA MET A 537 19.24 -10.64 -27.94
C MET A 537 20.48 -10.26 -27.13
N ALA A 538 20.30 -9.36 -26.16
CA ALA A 538 21.30 -8.94 -25.18
C ALA A 538 20.61 -8.38 -23.94
N ASP A 539 21.32 -8.35 -22.81
CA ASP A 539 20.80 -7.80 -21.56
C ASP A 539 20.30 -6.36 -21.74
N LYS A 540 19.06 -6.12 -21.30
CA LYS A 540 18.47 -4.80 -21.33
C LYS A 540 18.92 -4.00 -20.12
N THR A 541 19.73 -2.97 -20.37
CA THR A 541 20.34 -2.14 -19.32
C THR A 541 19.81 -0.70 -19.35
N ASN A 542 19.58 -0.13 -18.17
CA ASN A 542 19.22 1.27 -17.96
C ASN A 542 20.19 1.91 -16.97
N GLN A 543 20.61 3.14 -17.23
CA GLN A 543 21.36 3.97 -16.29
C GLN A 543 20.79 5.38 -16.31
N ILE A 544 19.95 5.69 -15.32
CA ILE A 544 19.12 6.88 -15.30
C ILE A 544 19.63 7.82 -14.22
N PHE A 545 20.03 9.03 -14.60
CA PHE A 545 20.24 10.13 -13.67
C PHE A 545 18.99 11.00 -13.62
N ARG A 546 18.58 11.43 -12.43
CA ARG A 546 17.38 12.26 -12.21
C ARG A 546 17.62 13.39 -11.22
N LEU A 547 16.98 14.52 -11.48
CA LEU A 547 16.86 15.65 -10.57
C LEU A 547 15.40 16.07 -10.48
N GLY A 548 14.94 16.50 -9.31
CA GLY A 548 13.58 16.94 -9.13
C GLY A 548 13.34 17.84 -7.95
N LEU A 549 12.15 18.45 -7.94
CA LEU A 549 11.57 19.23 -6.87
C LEU A 549 10.17 18.68 -6.59
N ARG A 550 9.83 18.44 -5.33
CA ARG A 550 8.50 17.97 -4.94
C ARG A 550 8.00 18.66 -3.68
N LEU A 551 6.70 18.93 -3.62
CA LEU A 551 6.00 19.53 -2.49
C LEU A 551 4.77 18.68 -2.16
N ASN A 552 4.68 18.22 -0.91
CA ASN A 552 3.59 17.34 -0.41
C ASN A 552 3.33 16.14 -1.32
N LEU A 553 4.39 15.56 -1.87
CA LEU A 553 4.32 14.47 -2.84
C LEU A 553 5.39 13.43 -2.54
N ALA A 554 5.01 12.17 -2.64
CA ALA A 554 5.94 11.04 -2.53
C ALA A 554 6.93 11.04 -3.71
N ASN A 555 8.13 10.51 -3.44
CA ASN A 555 9.09 10.27 -4.50
C ASN A 555 8.52 9.25 -5.50
N MET A 556 8.88 9.37 -6.78
CA MET A 556 8.51 8.37 -7.77
C MET A 556 9.51 7.22 -7.70
N GLU A 557 9.03 6.02 -7.41
CA GLU A 557 9.85 4.81 -7.37
C GLU A 557 9.73 4.04 -8.70
N TYR A 558 10.85 3.44 -9.11
CA TYR A 558 11.00 2.69 -10.36
C TYR A 558 11.40 1.24 -10.07
N ASP A 559 11.14 0.78 -8.85
CA ASP A 559 11.53 -0.52 -8.29
C ASP A 559 10.57 -1.66 -8.69
N LEU A 560 9.82 -1.48 -9.78
CA LEU A 560 8.88 -2.44 -10.36
C LEU A 560 9.50 -3.31 -11.47
#